data_AF-A0A7W0CVZ8-F1
#
_entry.id   AF-A0A7W0CVZ8-F1
#
_cell.length_a   1.000
_cell.length_b   1.000
_cell.length_c   1.000
_cell.angle_alpha   90.00
_cell.angle_beta   90.00
_cell.angle_gamma   90.00
#
_symmetry.space_group_name_H-M   'P 1'
#
loop_
_entity.id
_entity.type
_entity.pdbx_description
1 polymer ?
#
loop_
_entity_poly.entity_id
_entity_poly.type
_entity_poly.pdbx_seq_one_letter_code
_entity_poly.pdbx_strand_id
1 'polypeptide(L)'
;MLKKTLLAVALGAPLLLPAGPAEAQRNTNEQVLIIFGNDACPRDTICVRRSEGERYRIPQELRRVKPSPENQSWAVRARSMEYVGASGINSCSPSGAAGWTGCYQQMLRQAREERRAREAGEIPQGQ
;
A
#
# COMPACT_ATOMS: atom_id res chain seq x y z
N MET A 1 20.36 62.31 37.24
CA MET A 1 20.43 63.58 36.47
C MET A 1 20.41 63.27 34.99
N LEU A 2 19.65 64.09 34.28
CA LEU A 2 19.22 64.02 32.89
C LEU A 2 20.37 64.25 31.88
N LYS A 3 20.35 63.55 30.74
CA LYS A 3 20.47 64.06 29.34
C LYS A 3 20.94 62.93 28.39
N LYS A 4 20.09 62.43 27.47
CA LYS A 4 19.85 62.94 26.09
C LYS A 4 21.18 63.15 25.36
N THR A 5 21.54 62.37 24.34
CA THR A 5 21.16 62.43 22.90
C THR A 5 22.24 61.63 22.14
N LEU A 6 22.12 61.01 20.96
CA LEU A 6 21.55 61.43 19.67
C LEU A 6 21.59 60.24 18.69
N LEU A 7 20.65 60.22 17.75
CA LEU A 7 20.62 59.46 16.50
C LEU A 7 21.84 59.75 15.60
N ALA A 8 22.38 58.75 14.86
CA ALA A 8 22.74 58.84 13.42
C ALA A 8 23.44 57.54 12.93
N VAL A 9 22.81 56.78 12.03
CA VAL A 9 23.10 56.66 10.58
C VAL A 9 24.10 55.56 10.21
N ALA A 10 23.53 54.52 9.59
CA ALA A 10 24.04 53.62 8.54
C ALA A 10 25.55 53.53 8.27
N LEU A 11 26.10 52.34 8.51
CA LEU A 11 27.08 51.72 7.63
C LEU A 11 26.53 50.36 7.22
N GLY A 12 26.12 50.26 5.96
CA GLY A 12 25.67 49.02 5.36
C GLY A 12 26.80 47.99 5.38
N ALA A 13 26.53 46.83 5.97
CA ALA A 13 27.29 45.62 5.75
C ALA A 13 26.30 44.57 5.22
N PRO A 14 26.50 44.01 4.01
CA PRO A 14 25.70 42.89 3.57
C PRO A 14 26.14 41.69 4.42
N LEU A 15 25.38 41.39 5.47
CA LEU A 15 25.50 40.11 6.15
C LEU A 15 25.08 39.03 5.15
N LEU A 16 26.09 38.33 4.63
CA LEU A 16 25.94 37.12 3.85
C LEU A 16 25.05 36.15 4.62
N LEU A 17 23.79 36.03 4.20
CA LEU A 17 22.95 34.90 4.56
C LEU A 17 23.67 33.64 4.05
N PRO A 18 23.97 32.64 4.90
CA PRO A 18 24.38 31.35 4.38
C PRO A 18 23.24 30.83 3.52
N ALA A 19 23.52 30.62 2.23
CA ALA A 19 22.62 29.93 1.33
C ALA A 19 22.19 28.64 2.02
N GLY A 20 20.89 28.53 2.31
CA GLY A 20 20.32 27.36 2.99
C GLY A 20 20.51 26.06 2.19
N PRO A 21 20.11 24.91 2.76
CA PRO A 21 20.31 23.56 2.21
C PRO A 21 19.52 23.27 0.92
N ALA A 22 19.23 24.27 0.08
CA ALA A 22 18.58 24.14 -1.21
C ALA A 22 19.54 23.69 -2.33
N GLU A 23 20.85 23.93 -2.19
CA GLU A 23 21.87 23.44 -3.15
C GLU A 23 22.09 21.92 -3.05
N ALA A 24 21.86 21.31 -1.88
CA ALA A 24 22.06 19.86 -1.70
C ALA A 24 20.93 18.99 -2.28
N GLN A 25 19.79 19.58 -2.67
CA GLN A 25 18.73 18.88 -3.40
C GLN A 25 18.91 18.92 -4.92
N ARG A 26 19.99 19.54 -5.43
CA ARG A 26 20.39 19.42 -6.84
C ARG A 26 21.07 18.07 -7.08
N ASN A 27 20.31 17.00 -6.93
CA ASN A 27 20.70 15.70 -7.41
C ASN A 27 20.48 15.67 -8.94
N THR A 28 21.38 16.33 -9.67
CA THR A 28 21.23 16.65 -11.11
C THR A 28 21.47 15.47 -12.04
N ASN A 29 21.68 14.25 -11.55
CA ASN A 29 22.12 13.13 -12.42
C ASN A 29 21.29 11.84 -12.31
N GLU A 30 20.16 11.84 -11.58
CA GLU A 30 19.32 10.64 -11.50
C GLU A 30 17.82 10.98 -11.54
N GLN A 31 17.41 11.77 -12.55
CA GLN A 31 15.99 11.84 -12.92
C GLN A 31 15.64 10.58 -13.71
N VAL A 32 14.89 9.67 -13.07
CA VAL A 32 14.26 8.54 -13.75
C VAL A 32 12.88 9.00 -14.21
N LEU A 33 12.70 9.15 -15.53
CA LEU A 33 11.44 9.57 -16.14
C LEU A 33 10.73 8.38 -16.77
N ILE A 34 9.42 8.26 -16.56
CA ILE A 34 8.61 7.22 -17.23
C ILE A 34 8.03 7.81 -18.52
N ILE A 35 8.38 7.23 -19.67
CA ILE A 35 7.86 7.62 -20.99
C ILE A 35 6.87 6.58 -21.51
N PHE A 36 5.85 7.02 -22.25
CA PHE A 36 4.79 6.14 -22.77
C PHE A 36 4.86 6.02 -24.29
N GLY A 37 4.52 4.84 -24.82
CA GLY A 37 4.32 4.66 -26.25
C GLY A 37 5.56 5.03 -27.05
N ASN A 38 5.48 6.09 -27.88
CA ASN A 38 6.59 6.61 -28.70
C ASN A 38 7.09 8.00 -28.28
N ASP A 39 6.83 8.40 -27.04
CA ASP A 39 7.25 9.71 -26.54
C ASP A 39 8.78 9.84 -26.51
N ALA A 40 9.27 11.04 -26.83
CA ALA A 40 10.70 11.34 -26.86
C ALA A 40 11.26 11.43 -25.43
N CYS A 41 12.39 10.76 -25.19
CA CYS A 41 13.15 10.89 -23.95
C CYS A 41 14.01 12.18 -24.01
N PRO A 42 13.88 13.11 -23.03
CA PRO A 42 14.77 14.26 -22.93
C PRO A 42 16.23 13.84 -22.76
N ARG A 43 17.16 14.73 -23.16
CA ARG A 43 18.60 14.51 -22.93
C ARG A 43 18.90 14.63 -21.43
N ASP A 44 19.94 13.92 -20.98
CA ASP A 44 20.43 13.94 -19.59
C ASP A 44 19.47 13.32 -18.55
N THR A 45 18.60 12.39 -18.97
CA THR A 45 17.63 11.70 -18.11
C THR A 45 17.57 10.20 -18.44
N ILE A 46 17.42 9.34 -17.43
CA ILE A 46 17.24 7.89 -17.65
C ILE A 46 15.76 7.62 -17.83
N CYS A 47 15.35 7.19 -19.03
CA CYS A 47 13.94 6.92 -19.30
C CYS A 47 13.58 5.43 -19.17
N VAL A 48 12.52 5.16 -18.40
CA VAL A 48 11.87 3.85 -18.34
C VAL A 48 10.65 3.87 -19.24
N ARG A 49 10.60 2.99 -20.24
CA ARG A 49 9.52 2.97 -21.23
C ARG A 49 8.37 2.06 -20.79
N ARG A 50 7.14 2.55 -20.91
CA ARG A 50 5.89 1.81 -20.73
C ARG A 50 5.07 1.83 -22.03
N SER A 51 4.20 0.84 -22.24
CA SER A 51 3.33 0.81 -23.41
C SER A 51 2.34 1.97 -23.43
N GLU A 52 1.86 2.37 -24.61
CA GLU A 52 0.94 3.50 -24.77
C GLU A 52 -0.35 3.32 -23.94
N GLY A 53 -0.90 2.10 -23.90
CA GLY A 53 -2.07 1.77 -23.09
C GLY A 53 -1.87 1.82 -21.57
N GLU A 54 -0.65 2.06 -21.06
CA GLU A 54 -0.38 2.29 -19.63
C GLU A 54 -0.51 3.77 -19.24
N ARG A 55 -0.69 4.68 -20.20
CA ARG A 55 -0.78 6.13 -19.94
C ARG A 55 -2.00 6.52 -19.08
N TYR A 56 -3.13 5.86 -19.30
CA TYR A 56 -4.39 6.11 -18.58
C TYR A 56 -4.88 4.91 -17.76
N ARG A 57 -4.13 3.80 -17.78
CA ARG A 57 -4.49 2.58 -17.07
C ARG A 57 -3.77 2.53 -15.73
N ILE A 58 -4.42 1.94 -14.73
CA ILE A 58 -3.81 1.66 -13.41
C ILE A 58 -2.49 0.92 -13.62
N PRO A 59 -1.33 1.37 -13.10
CA PRO A 59 -0.04 0.70 -13.30
C PRO A 59 -0.04 -0.79 -12.93
N GLN A 60 0.77 -1.60 -13.61
CA GLN A 60 0.83 -3.06 -13.43
C GLN A 60 1.08 -3.51 -11.99
N GLU A 61 1.94 -2.78 -11.29
CA GLU A 61 2.27 -2.96 -9.89
C GLU A 61 1.05 -2.82 -8.97
N LEU A 62 0.10 -1.94 -9.32
CA LEU A 62 -1.12 -1.70 -8.55
C LEU A 62 -2.27 -2.63 -8.97
N ARG A 63 -2.16 -3.32 -10.11
CA ARG A 63 -3.18 -4.30 -10.54
C ARG A 63 -3.17 -5.57 -9.70
N ARG A 64 -2.02 -5.92 -9.12
CA ARG A 64 -1.88 -7.09 -8.25
C ARG A 64 -2.35 -6.73 -6.84
N VAL A 65 -3.66 -6.75 -6.64
CA VAL A 65 -4.24 -6.61 -5.32
C VAL A 65 -3.89 -7.88 -4.54
N LYS A 66 -3.10 -7.75 -3.46
CA LYS A 66 -2.91 -8.86 -2.53
C LYS A 66 -4.28 -9.21 -1.94
N PRO A 67 -4.68 -10.49 -1.91
CA PRO A 67 -5.94 -10.86 -1.27
C PRO A 67 -5.86 -10.44 0.20
N SER A 68 -6.70 -9.48 0.56
CA SER A 68 -6.86 -9.00 1.93
C SER A 68 -8.37 -8.89 2.22
N PRO A 69 -8.80 -9.01 3.49
CA PRO A 69 -10.22 -8.92 3.84
C PRO A 69 -10.88 -7.62 3.35
N GLU A 70 -10.12 -6.51 3.31
CA GLU A 70 -10.58 -5.19 2.89
C GLU A 70 -10.90 -5.14 1.39
N ASN A 71 -10.22 -5.97 0.59
CA ASN A 71 -10.35 -6.03 -0.87
C ASN A 71 -11.39 -7.07 -1.34
N GLN A 72 -12.15 -7.68 -0.42
CA GLN A 72 -13.21 -8.63 -0.80
C GLN A 72 -14.40 -7.90 -1.44
N SER A 73 -14.90 -8.48 -2.54
CA SER A 73 -16.08 -7.95 -3.22
C SER A 73 -17.28 -7.92 -2.28
N TRP A 74 -18.19 -6.95 -2.50
CA TRP A 74 -19.43 -6.87 -1.73
C TRP A 74 -20.20 -8.18 -1.74
N ALA A 75 -20.25 -8.88 -2.88
CA ALA A 75 -20.94 -10.15 -3.01
C ALA A 75 -20.41 -11.23 -2.05
N VAL A 76 -19.09 -11.31 -1.85
CA VAL A 76 -18.48 -12.25 -0.90
C VAL A 76 -18.83 -11.87 0.54
N ARG A 77 -18.81 -10.57 0.86
CA ARG A 77 -19.20 -10.05 2.19
C ARG A 77 -20.69 -10.22 2.48
N ALA A 78 -21.56 -10.07 1.48
CA ALA A 78 -22.99 -10.30 1.63
C ALA A 78 -23.29 -11.78 1.90
N ARG A 79 -22.53 -12.70 1.28
CA ARG A 79 -22.68 -14.14 1.51
C ARG A 79 -22.38 -14.57 2.94
N SER A 80 -21.48 -13.90 3.65
CA SER A 80 -21.29 -14.17 5.08
C SER A 80 -22.48 -13.74 5.93
N MET A 81 -23.26 -12.74 5.49
CA MET A 81 -24.49 -12.34 6.19
C MET A 81 -25.61 -13.37 6.01
N GLU A 82 -25.69 -14.07 4.86
CA GLU A 82 -26.67 -15.15 4.62
C GLU A 82 -26.50 -16.33 5.60
N TYR A 83 -25.28 -16.55 6.09
CA TYR A 83 -24.98 -17.64 7.02
C TYR A 83 -25.43 -17.34 8.46
N VAL A 84 -25.65 -16.06 8.79
CA VAL A 84 -26.10 -15.66 10.13
C VAL A 84 -27.53 -16.15 10.35
N GLY A 85 -27.70 -17.14 11.24
CA GLY A 85 -28.99 -17.76 11.54
C GLY A 85 -29.27 -19.08 10.82
N ALA A 86 -28.36 -19.55 9.95
CA ALA A 86 -28.47 -20.88 9.38
C ALA A 86 -28.35 -21.96 10.48
N SER A 87 -29.35 -22.83 10.59
CA SER A 87 -29.41 -23.95 11.52
C SER A 87 -29.89 -25.23 10.81
N GLY A 88 -29.46 -26.40 11.27
CA GLY A 88 -29.76 -27.70 10.65
C GLY A 88 -28.55 -28.41 10.03
N ILE A 89 -28.80 -29.44 9.22
CA ILE A 89 -27.77 -30.27 8.57
C ILE A 89 -26.85 -29.37 7.73
N ASN A 90 -25.53 -29.61 7.80
CA ASN A 90 -24.48 -28.79 7.16
C ASN A 90 -24.31 -27.35 7.68
N SER A 91 -25.08 -26.89 8.67
CA SER A 91 -24.79 -25.62 9.37
C SER A 91 -23.85 -25.88 10.55
N CYS A 92 -22.73 -25.20 10.67
CA CYS A 92 -21.90 -25.23 11.87
C CYS A 92 -22.52 -24.36 12.99
N SER A 93 -23.73 -24.75 13.44
CA SER A 93 -24.47 -24.10 14.51
C SER A 93 -24.68 -25.07 15.69
N PRO A 94 -24.61 -24.61 16.96
CA PRO A 94 -24.99 -25.42 18.12
C PRO A 94 -26.50 -25.68 18.20
N SER A 95 -27.32 -24.91 17.47
CA SER A 95 -28.77 -25.07 17.39
C SER A 95 -29.17 -25.66 16.03
N GLY A 96 -30.09 -26.63 16.05
CA GLY A 96 -30.62 -27.29 14.85
C GLY A 96 -30.19 -28.76 14.71
N ALA A 97 -31.03 -29.56 14.06
CA ALA A 97 -30.77 -30.99 13.88
C ALA A 97 -29.50 -31.23 13.04
N ALA A 98 -28.58 -32.03 13.57
CA ALA A 98 -27.35 -32.46 12.90
C ALA A 98 -26.42 -31.33 12.37
N GLY A 99 -26.43 -30.15 13.02
CA GLY A 99 -25.47 -29.07 12.73
C GLY A 99 -23.99 -29.43 12.94
N TRP A 100 -23.72 -30.39 13.83
CA TRP A 100 -22.36 -30.92 14.04
C TRP A 100 -21.67 -31.37 12.74
N THR A 101 -22.44 -31.82 11.75
CA THR A 101 -21.92 -32.24 10.44
C THR A 101 -21.24 -31.09 9.68
N GLY A 102 -21.78 -29.87 9.77
CA GLY A 102 -21.19 -28.67 9.16
C GLY A 102 -19.87 -28.26 9.83
N CYS A 103 -19.81 -28.32 11.17
CA CYS A 103 -18.59 -28.03 11.91
C CYS A 103 -17.49 -29.07 11.63
N TYR A 104 -17.85 -30.35 11.54
CA TYR A 104 -16.91 -31.40 11.18
C TYR A 104 -16.29 -31.15 9.79
N GLN A 105 -17.11 -30.80 8.79
CA GLN A 105 -16.61 -30.42 7.46
C GLN A 105 -15.71 -29.17 7.50
N GLN A 106 -16.03 -28.19 8.35
CA GLN A 106 -15.19 -27.02 8.54
C GLN A 106 -13.81 -27.38 9.12
N MET A 107 -13.76 -28.22 10.15
CA MET A 107 -12.49 -28.69 10.72
C MET A 107 -11.64 -29.44 9.70
N LEU A 108 -12.27 -30.28 8.85
CA LEU A 108 -11.57 -30.97 7.77
C LEU A 108 -10.99 -30.00 6.74
N ARG A 109 -11.69 -28.91 6.41
CA ARG A 109 -11.19 -27.85 5.52
C ARG A 109 -10.00 -27.13 6.14
N GLN A 110 -10.11 -26.70 7.40
CA GLN A 110 -9.04 -26.03 8.12
C GLN A 110 -7.78 -26.91 8.18
N ALA A 111 -7.91 -28.18 8.54
CA ALA A 111 -6.77 -29.11 8.56
C ALA A 111 -6.12 -29.30 7.17
N ARG A 112 -6.89 -29.25 6.08
CA ARG A 112 -6.35 -29.30 4.70
C ARG A 112 -5.62 -28.02 4.33
N GLU A 113 -6.18 -26.87 4.72
CA GLU A 113 -5.58 -25.55 4.49
C GLU A 113 -4.27 -25.40 5.26
N GLU A 114 -4.24 -25.83 6.52
CA GLU A 114 -3.00 -25.88 7.33
C GLU A 114 -1.92 -26.74 6.69
N ARG A 115 -2.27 -27.92 6.15
CA ARG A 115 -1.29 -28.76 5.42
C ARG A 115 -0.75 -28.05 4.19
N ARG A 116 -1.60 -27.43 3.38
CA ARG A 116 -1.19 -26.65 2.19
C ARG A 116 -0.30 -25.47 2.57
N ALA A 117 -0.63 -24.77 3.66
CA ALA A 117 0.17 -23.65 4.15
C ALA A 117 1.54 -24.10 4.70
N ARG A 118 1.62 -25.29 5.32
CA ARG A 118 2.91 -25.92 5.70
C ARG A 118 3.73 -26.33 4.47
N GLU A 119 3.10 -26.88 3.44
CA GLU A 119 3.75 -27.23 2.16
C GLU A 119 4.26 -25.98 1.41
N ALA A 120 3.50 -24.88 1.47
CA ALA A 120 3.87 -23.59 0.90
C ALA A 120 4.92 -22.81 1.73
N GLY A 121 5.32 -23.32 2.90
CA GLY A 121 6.30 -22.68 3.78
C GLY A 121 5.78 -21.47 4.56
N GLU A 122 4.46 -21.29 4.67
CA GLU A 122 3.83 -20.13 5.33
C GLU A 122 3.60 -20.35 6.83
N ILE A 123 3.58 -21.60 7.30
CA ILE A 123 3.46 -21.96 8.73
C ILE A 123 4.75 -22.68 9.18
N PRO A 124 5.47 -22.19 10.21
CA PRO A 124 6.63 -22.87 10.77
C PRO A 124 6.30 -24.30 11.21
N GLN A 125 7.09 -25.27 10.78
CA GLN A 125 6.98 -26.65 11.25
C GLN A 125 7.68 -26.78 12.59
N GLY A 126 6.97 -26.50 13.69
CA GLY A 126 7.50 -26.75 15.04
C GLY A 126 6.81 -25.96 16.14
N GLN A 127 5.74 -26.54 16.68
CA GLN A 127 5.47 -26.60 18.12
C GLN A 127 5.01 -28.03 18.43
#